data_AF-K1S7Z7-F1
#
_entry.id   AF-K1S7Z7-F1
#
_cell.length_a   1.000
_cell.length_b   1.000
_cell.length_c   1.000
_cell.angle_alpha   90.00
_cell.angle_beta   90.00
_cell.angle_gamma   90.00
#
_symmetry.space_group_name_H-M   'P 1'
#
loop_
_entity.id
_entity.type
_entity.pdbx_description
1 polymer ?
#
loop_
_entity_poly.entity_id
_entity_poly.type
_entity_poly.pdbx_seq_one_letter_code
_entity_poly.pdbx_strand_id
1 'polypeptide(L)'
;RTPRAYKGAVTVYDTSGKAVYVWYSGTGVPCARRREPDGKYLAALCLQDSGSVVHTFALTSEDERGSAACADELFADLFWRGGKVCCVSQTRLAFFDDNAKLTAEYPFGDLYLYDYAAEGDGFVTLALSRYRSGSAEQLVTVNASGSELGKCETTGAVTSLSVNGKQVLVQYSDRLTLYNQQLDEIKSVEQNLLGVRRSVLLRRGAALLLSGSSAEVLAF
;
A
#
# COMPACT_ATOMS: atom_id res chain seq x y z
N ARG A 1 -22.86 -34.73 2.90
CA ARG A 1 -21.90 -33.65 3.22
C ARG A 1 -22.30 -32.44 2.40
N THR A 2 -22.80 -31.38 3.03
CA THR A 2 -23.07 -30.09 2.38
C THR A 2 -21.75 -29.57 1.77
N PRO A 3 -21.75 -29.00 0.55
CA PRO A 3 -20.55 -28.34 0.05
C PRO A 3 -20.18 -27.25 1.05
N ARG A 4 -18.93 -27.24 1.54
CA ARG A 4 -18.44 -26.08 2.31
C ARG A 4 -18.59 -24.88 1.38
N ALA A 5 -19.50 -23.96 1.68
CA ALA A 5 -19.64 -22.74 0.91
C ALA A 5 -18.40 -21.88 1.18
N TYR A 6 -17.60 -21.62 0.14
CA TYR A 6 -16.48 -20.69 0.18
C TYR A 6 -16.68 -19.61 -0.88
N LYS A 7 -16.35 -18.35 -0.57
CA LYS A 7 -16.45 -17.23 -1.51
C LYS A 7 -15.22 -17.08 -2.41
N GLY A 8 -14.11 -17.75 -2.10
CA GLY A 8 -12.90 -17.73 -2.91
C GLY A 8 -11.85 -18.75 -2.45
N ALA A 9 -10.75 -18.78 -3.20
CA ALA A 9 -9.59 -19.62 -2.88
C ALA A 9 -8.28 -18.91 -3.23
N VAL A 10 -7.23 -19.22 -2.49
CA VAL A 10 -5.86 -18.81 -2.78
C VAL A 10 -5.03 -20.07 -3.00
N THR A 11 -4.50 -20.23 -4.22
CA THR A 11 -3.60 -21.33 -4.56
C THR A 11 -2.16 -20.85 -4.52
N VAL A 12 -1.30 -21.59 -3.81
CA VAL A 12 0.15 -21.38 -3.82
C VAL A 12 0.77 -22.38 -4.78
N TYR A 13 1.65 -21.89 -5.67
CA TYR A 13 2.38 -22.71 -6.63
C TYR A 13 3.88 -22.62 -6.35
N ASP A 14 4.60 -23.70 -6.61
CA ASP A 14 6.06 -23.70 -6.62
C ASP A 14 6.62 -23.08 -7.91
N THR A 15 7.95 -23.00 -8.00
CA THR A 15 8.64 -22.42 -9.18
C THR A 15 8.48 -23.25 -10.45
N SER A 16 8.04 -24.51 -10.35
CA SER A 16 7.70 -25.35 -11.50
C SER A 16 6.25 -25.17 -11.97
N GLY A 17 5.46 -24.38 -11.24
CA GLY A 17 4.03 -24.17 -11.51
C GLY A 17 3.13 -25.26 -10.93
N LYS A 18 3.66 -26.15 -10.07
CA LYS A 18 2.86 -27.17 -9.38
C LYS A 18 2.23 -26.56 -8.14
N ALA A 19 0.95 -26.87 -7.90
CA ALA A 19 0.26 -26.41 -6.70
C ALA A 19 0.89 -27.06 -5.45
N VAL A 20 1.28 -26.22 -4.49
CA VAL A 20 1.74 -26.61 -3.16
C VAL A 20 0.53 -26.87 -2.27
N TYR A 21 -0.41 -25.91 -2.22
CA TYR A 21 -1.68 -26.06 -1.53
C TYR A 21 -2.75 -25.09 -2.04
N VAL A 22 -4.00 -25.29 -1.59
CA VAL A 22 -5.14 -24.39 -1.84
C VAL A 22 -5.81 -24.05 -0.52
N TRP A 23 -5.83 -22.77 -0.17
CA TRP A 23 -6.63 -22.27 0.95
C TRP A 23 -8.00 -21.78 0.47
N TYR A 24 -9.06 -22.09 1.21
CA TYR A 24 -10.44 -21.70 0.89
C TYR A 24 -10.93 -20.68 1.92
N SER A 25 -11.34 -19.50 1.47
CA SER A 25 -11.55 -18.30 2.31
C SER A 25 -12.84 -18.28 3.14
N GLY A 26 -13.52 -19.42 3.28
CA GLY A 26 -14.81 -19.52 3.96
C GLY A 26 -15.78 -18.45 3.46
N THR A 27 -16.35 -17.66 4.36
CA THR A 27 -17.34 -16.63 4.03
C THR A 27 -16.75 -15.31 3.52
N GLY A 28 -15.43 -15.14 3.52
CA GLY A 28 -14.76 -13.93 3.07
C GLY A 28 -14.33 -13.97 1.60
N VAL A 29 -14.33 -12.82 0.94
CA VAL A 29 -13.84 -12.66 -0.44
C VAL A 29 -12.36 -12.22 -0.38
N PRO A 30 -11.41 -13.02 -0.90
CA PRO A 30 -10.01 -12.60 -0.98
C PRO A 30 -9.88 -11.42 -1.95
N CYS A 31 -9.40 -10.28 -1.47
CA CYS A 31 -9.22 -9.08 -2.30
C CYS A 31 -7.75 -8.75 -2.57
N ALA A 32 -6.85 -9.10 -1.64
CA ALA A 32 -5.41 -8.93 -1.83
C ALA A 32 -4.62 -10.11 -1.27
N ARG A 33 -3.45 -10.35 -1.87
CA ARG A 33 -2.51 -11.39 -1.47
C ARG A 33 -1.10 -10.93 -1.76
N ARG A 34 -0.19 -11.12 -0.81
CA ARG A 34 1.22 -10.73 -0.97
C ARG A 34 2.13 -11.73 -0.31
N ARG A 35 3.14 -12.15 -1.08
CA ARG A 35 4.28 -12.90 -0.58
C ARG A 35 5.22 -11.95 0.16
N GLU A 36 5.74 -12.39 1.30
CA GLU A 36 6.84 -11.71 1.97
C GLU A 36 8.06 -11.61 1.03
N PRO A 37 8.83 -10.51 1.05
CA PRO A 37 10.02 -10.34 0.22
C PRO A 37 11.04 -11.50 0.35
N ASP A 38 11.29 -11.95 1.58
CA ASP A 38 12.22 -13.06 1.87
C ASP A 38 11.65 -14.45 1.53
N GLY A 39 10.40 -14.50 1.07
CA GLY A 39 9.82 -15.67 0.41
C GLY A 39 9.52 -16.84 1.33
N LYS A 40 9.17 -16.60 2.60
CA LYS A 40 8.72 -17.65 3.53
C LYS A 40 7.22 -17.63 3.77
N TYR A 41 6.64 -16.43 3.80
CA TYR A 41 5.24 -16.25 4.20
C TYR A 41 4.36 -15.66 3.10
N LEU A 42 3.08 -15.95 3.23
CA LEU A 42 1.99 -15.37 2.46
C LEU A 42 1.03 -14.69 3.43
N ALA A 43 0.60 -13.50 3.06
CA ALA A 43 -0.52 -12.85 3.72
C ALA A 43 -1.66 -12.64 2.72
N ALA A 44 -2.89 -12.84 3.19
CA ALA A 44 -4.11 -12.67 2.42
C ALA A 44 -5.08 -11.75 3.17
N LEU A 45 -5.67 -10.81 2.44
CA LEU A 45 -6.72 -9.93 2.94
C LEU A 45 -8.05 -10.41 2.39
N CYS A 46 -8.99 -10.67 3.29
CA CYS A 46 -10.37 -11.00 2.96
C CYS A 46 -11.33 -9.92 3.42
N LEU A 47 -12.30 -9.60 2.58
CA LEU A 47 -13.45 -8.77 2.94
C LEU A 47 -14.61 -9.67 3.36
N GLN A 48 -15.25 -9.31 4.46
CA GLN A 48 -16.43 -9.95 5.03
C GLN A 48 -17.50 -8.90 5.32
N ASP A 49 -18.72 -9.34 5.59
CA ASP A 49 -19.83 -8.44 5.90
C ASP A 49 -19.57 -7.63 7.18
N SER A 50 -18.74 -8.16 8.09
CA SER A 50 -18.33 -7.52 9.35
C SER A 50 -17.03 -6.72 9.27
N GLY A 51 -16.43 -6.55 8.09
CA GLY A 51 -15.15 -5.85 7.91
C GLY A 51 -14.06 -6.74 7.30
N SER A 52 -12.81 -6.47 7.62
CA SER A 52 -11.65 -7.13 7.00
C SER A 52 -11.08 -8.22 7.88
N VAL A 53 -10.50 -9.25 7.27
CA VAL A 53 -9.68 -10.24 7.98
C VAL A 53 -8.34 -10.40 7.29
N VAL A 54 -7.27 -10.24 8.05
CA VAL A 54 -5.90 -10.50 7.61
C VAL A 54 -5.54 -11.92 8.03
N HIS A 55 -5.08 -12.73 7.08
CA HIS A 55 -4.66 -14.11 7.30
C HIS A 55 -3.18 -14.26 6.93
N THR A 56 -2.43 -15.05 7.71
CA THR A 56 -1.03 -15.38 7.41
C THR A 56 -0.81 -16.89 7.31
N PHE A 57 0.05 -17.28 6.37
CA PHE A 57 0.38 -18.66 6.06
C PHE A 57 1.88 -18.81 5.80
N ALA A 58 2.40 -20.02 6.00
CA ALA A 58 3.64 -20.42 5.36
C ALA A 58 3.39 -20.68 3.86
N LEU A 59 4.39 -20.46 3.01
CA LEU A 59 4.27 -20.82 1.59
C LEU A 59 4.26 -22.33 1.35
N THR A 60 4.59 -23.12 2.37
CA THR A 60 4.71 -24.57 2.31
C THR A 60 3.60 -25.31 3.05
N SER A 61 2.65 -24.61 3.66
CA SER A 61 1.54 -25.23 4.40
C SER A 61 0.24 -24.46 4.22
N GLU A 62 -0.88 -25.18 4.12
CA GLU A 62 -2.23 -24.63 4.15
C GLU A 62 -2.72 -24.28 5.55
N ASP A 63 -1.98 -24.70 6.59
CA ASP A 63 -2.31 -24.38 7.97
C ASP A 63 -2.16 -22.87 8.20
N GLU A 64 -3.25 -22.24 8.61
CA GLU A 64 -3.26 -20.84 8.98
C GLU A 64 -2.37 -20.63 10.21
N ARG A 65 -1.40 -19.71 10.08
CA ARG A 65 -0.51 -19.34 11.19
C ARG A 65 -1.20 -18.39 12.16
N GLY A 66 -2.02 -17.50 11.62
CA GLY A 66 -2.80 -16.57 12.40
C GLY A 66 -3.77 -15.78 11.52
N SER A 67 -4.77 -15.22 12.19
CA SER A 67 -5.70 -14.30 11.58
C SER A 67 -6.09 -13.18 12.55
N ALA A 68 -6.38 -12.01 11.98
CA ALA A 68 -6.91 -10.87 12.71
C ALA A 68 -8.15 -10.33 12.01
N ALA A 69 -9.29 -10.45 12.68
CA ALA A 69 -10.51 -9.78 12.29
C ALA A 69 -10.47 -8.31 12.72
N CYS A 70 -10.66 -7.41 11.76
CA CYS A 70 -10.75 -5.97 11.95
C CYS A 70 -12.21 -5.56 11.68
N ALA A 71 -13.01 -5.61 12.76
CA ALA A 71 -14.44 -5.34 12.70
C ALA A 71 -14.70 -3.90 12.25
N ASP A 72 -15.73 -3.74 11.40
CA ASP A 72 -16.20 -2.44 10.88
C ASP A 72 -15.13 -1.65 10.10
N GLU A 73 -14.06 -2.32 9.66
CA GLU A 73 -12.97 -1.70 8.91
C GLU A 73 -12.71 -2.41 7.59
N LEU A 74 -12.61 -1.63 6.50
CA LEU A 74 -12.25 -2.11 5.18
C LEU A 74 -10.84 -1.65 4.82
N PHE A 75 -9.91 -2.59 4.73
CA PHE A 75 -8.58 -2.33 4.19
C PHE A 75 -8.65 -2.32 2.65
N ALA A 76 -8.06 -1.29 2.04
CA ALA A 76 -8.00 -1.10 0.61
C ALA A 76 -6.89 -1.96 -0.04
N ASP A 77 -5.80 -2.21 0.68
CA ASP A 77 -4.67 -3.00 0.16
C ASP A 77 -3.87 -3.64 1.29
N LEU A 78 -3.05 -4.61 0.90
CA LEU A 78 -2.14 -5.37 1.73
C LEU A 78 -0.75 -5.39 1.07
N PHE A 79 0.29 -5.18 1.87
CA PHE A 79 1.71 -5.22 1.45
C PHE A 79 2.62 -5.60 2.62
N TRP A 80 3.93 -5.73 2.37
CA TRP A 80 4.92 -6.08 3.40
C TRP A 80 5.86 -4.91 3.64
N ARG A 81 6.18 -4.63 4.91
CA ARG A 81 7.17 -3.61 5.29
C ARG A 81 7.90 -4.01 6.57
N GLY A 82 9.23 -4.09 6.50
CA GLY A 82 10.05 -4.41 7.68
C GLY A 82 9.70 -5.76 8.33
N GLY A 83 9.39 -6.79 7.53
CA GLY A 83 8.97 -8.11 8.01
C GLY A 83 7.55 -8.17 8.57
N LYS A 84 6.76 -7.09 8.44
CA LYS A 84 5.37 -7.00 8.89
C LYS A 84 4.41 -6.98 7.72
N VAL A 85 3.22 -7.53 7.95
CA VAL A 85 2.08 -7.37 7.06
C VAL A 85 1.47 -6.01 7.33
N CYS A 86 1.33 -5.20 6.29
CA CYS A 86 0.77 -3.86 6.37
C CYS A 86 -0.56 -3.81 5.63
N CYS A 87 -1.56 -3.18 6.24
CA CYS A 87 -2.84 -2.94 5.60
C CYS A 87 -3.21 -1.46 5.75
N VAL A 88 -3.74 -0.86 4.70
CA VAL A 88 -4.14 0.56 4.68
C VAL A 88 -5.64 0.67 4.51
N SER A 89 -6.32 1.39 5.40
CA SER A 89 -7.76 1.65 5.35
C SER A 89 -8.02 3.13 5.12
N GLN A 90 -9.27 3.56 5.23
CA GLN A 90 -9.63 4.98 5.21
C GLN A 90 -9.21 5.75 6.47
N THR A 91 -8.85 5.04 7.55
CA THR A 91 -8.67 5.65 8.88
C THR A 91 -7.30 5.36 9.51
N ARG A 92 -6.57 4.34 9.03
CA ARG A 92 -5.23 4.02 9.54
C ARG A 92 -4.38 3.23 8.56
N LEU A 93 -3.09 3.24 8.84
CA LEU A 93 -2.12 2.25 8.36
C LEU A 93 -1.80 1.29 9.52
N ALA A 94 -2.14 0.01 9.37
CA ALA A 94 -1.97 -1.01 10.40
C ALA A 94 -0.82 -1.96 10.06
N PHE A 95 -0.08 -2.42 11.09
CA PHE A 95 1.08 -3.31 10.95
C PHE A 95 0.91 -4.55 11.83
N PHE A 96 0.83 -5.72 11.19
CA PHE A 96 0.71 -7.02 11.81
C PHE A 96 2.01 -7.81 11.72
N ASP A 97 2.30 -8.65 12.71
CA ASP A 97 3.39 -9.61 12.61
C ASP A 97 3.04 -10.81 11.70
N ASP A 98 3.94 -11.79 11.61
CA ASP A 98 3.78 -12.98 10.78
C ASP A 98 2.73 -13.98 11.31
N ASN A 99 2.16 -13.73 12.49
CA ASN A 99 1.02 -14.46 13.07
C ASN A 99 -0.25 -13.59 13.09
N ALA A 100 -0.30 -12.57 12.23
CA ALA A 100 -1.42 -11.63 12.07
C ALA A 100 -1.77 -10.85 13.35
N LYS A 101 -0.87 -10.73 14.33
CA LYS A 101 -1.13 -9.90 15.52
C LYS A 101 -0.81 -8.44 15.22
N LEU A 102 -1.71 -7.52 15.54
CA LEU A 102 -1.46 -6.08 15.43
C LEU A 102 -0.31 -5.67 16.37
N THR A 103 0.71 -5.02 15.83
CA THR A 103 1.93 -4.62 16.56
C THR A 103 2.20 -3.13 16.53
N ALA A 104 1.70 -2.42 15.52
CA ALA A 104 1.78 -0.98 15.41
C ALA A 104 0.67 -0.47 14.48
N GLU A 105 0.39 0.83 14.57
CA GLU A 105 -0.50 1.53 13.66
C GLU A 105 -0.14 3.01 13.58
N TYR A 106 -0.54 3.65 12.49
CA TYR A 106 -0.56 5.10 12.36
C TYR A 106 -2.00 5.53 12.06
N PRO A 107 -2.73 6.08 13.05
CA PRO A 107 -4.08 6.59 12.84
C PRO A 107 -4.06 7.90 12.08
N PHE A 108 -5.04 8.12 11.19
CA PHE A 108 -5.14 9.34 10.39
C PHE A 108 -5.88 10.47 11.15
N GLY A 109 -6.45 10.18 12.32
CA GLY A 109 -7.27 11.12 13.08
C GLY A 109 -8.53 11.47 12.31
N ASP A 110 -8.79 12.78 12.17
CA ASP A 110 -9.93 13.31 11.42
C ASP A 110 -9.69 13.37 9.90
N LEU A 111 -8.55 12.88 9.42
CA LEU A 111 -8.19 12.86 8.00
C LEU A 111 -8.60 11.54 7.34
N TYR A 112 -8.84 11.63 6.04
CA TYR A 112 -9.13 10.52 5.15
C TYR A 112 -7.94 10.20 4.27
N LEU A 113 -7.81 8.94 3.88
CA LEU A 113 -6.83 8.52 2.89
C LEU A 113 -7.22 9.03 1.50
N TYR A 114 -6.35 9.84 0.90
CA TYR A 114 -6.46 10.27 -0.49
C TYR A 114 -5.73 9.30 -1.44
N ASP A 115 -4.46 9.02 -1.16
CA ASP A 115 -3.61 8.10 -1.93
C ASP A 115 -2.49 7.55 -1.02
N TYR A 116 -1.80 6.50 -1.46
CA TYR A 116 -0.63 5.95 -0.76
C TYR A 116 0.37 5.35 -1.74
N ALA A 117 1.62 5.24 -1.29
CA ALA A 117 2.67 4.52 -1.99
C ALA A 117 3.47 3.68 -0.99
N ALA A 118 3.50 2.36 -1.23
CA ALA A 118 4.02 1.38 -0.28
C ALA A 118 5.43 0.89 -0.63
N GLU A 119 6.00 1.33 -1.75
CA GLU A 119 7.26 0.84 -2.31
C GLU A 119 8.51 1.48 -1.70
N GLY A 120 8.36 2.41 -0.74
CA GLY A 120 9.46 3.09 -0.08
C GLY A 120 10.42 2.17 0.65
N ASP A 121 11.69 2.52 0.72
CA ASP A 121 12.68 1.72 1.46
C ASP A 121 12.54 1.97 2.97
N GLY A 122 11.76 1.12 3.63
CA GLY A 122 11.55 1.15 5.08
C GLY A 122 10.33 1.97 5.55
N PHE A 123 9.56 2.56 4.62
CA PHE A 123 8.39 3.36 4.93
C PHE A 123 7.27 3.24 3.89
N VAL A 124 6.10 3.76 4.26
CA VAL A 124 4.93 3.98 3.41
C VAL A 124 4.69 5.48 3.35
N THR A 125 4.42 6.03 2.17
CA THR A 125 3.94 7.41 2.02
C THR A 125 2.43 7.43 1.98
N LEU A 126 1.82 8.31 2.74
CA LEU A 126 0.39 8.57 2.80
C LEU A 126 0.13 9.99 2.33
N ALA A 127 -0.85 10.16 1.45
CA ALA A 127 -1.50 11.42 1.16
C ALA A 127 -2.84 11.46 1.90
N LEU A 128 -3.00 12.44 2.78
CA LEU A 128 -4.18 12.58 3.65
C LEU A 128 -4.93 13.87 3.31
N SER A 129 -6.25 13.84 3.45
CA SER A 129 -7.14 14.97 3.21
C SER A 129 -8.17 15.12 4.32
N ARG A 130 -8.57 16.35 4.66
CA ARG A 130 -9.69 16.59 5.60
C ARG A 130 -11.04 16.16 5.04
N TYR A 131 -11.15 16.04 3.73
CA TYR A 131 -12.40 15.73 3.04
C TYR A 131 -12.25 14.44 2.24
N ARG A 132 -13.33 13.67 2.13
CA ARG A 132 -13.36 12.45 1.30
C ARG A 132 -13.23 12.73 -0.20
N SER A 133 -13.44 13.97 -0.59
CA SER A 133 -13.33 14.46 -1.97
C SER A 133 -12.51 15.74 -1.97
N GLY A 134 -11.60 15.89 -2.94
CA GLY A 134 -10.68 17.01 -3.02
C GLY A 134 -9.27 16.51 -3.30
N SER A 135 -8.28 17.32 -2.96
CA SER A 135 -6.87 16.92 -2.99
C SER A 135 -6.42 16.50 -1.60
N ALA A 136 -5.33 15.74 -1.53
CA ALA A 136 -4.51 15.68 -0.33
C ALA A 136 -4.12 17.09 0.13
N GLU A 137 -4.11 17.29 1.43
CA GLU A 137 -3.66 18.50 2.11
C GLU A 137 -2.35 18.24 2.86
N GLN A 138 -2.04 16.97 3.13
CA GLN A 138 -0.93 16.56 3.95
C GLN A 138 -0.27 15.30 3.40
N LEU A 139 1.05 15.27 3.46
CA LEU A 139 1.86 14.09 3.18
C LEU A 139 2.49 13.61 4.49
N VAL A 140 2.54 12.30 4.67
CA VAL A 140 3.18 11.65 5.81
C VAL A 140 3.98 10.45 5.33
N THR A 141 5.19 10.27 5.83
CA THR A 141 5.95 9.01 5.68
C THR A 141 5.96 8.27 7.01
N VAL A 142 5.60 6.98 6.99
CA VAL A 142 5.45 6.15 8.20
C VAL A 142 6.29 4.89 8.08
N ASN A 143 7.08 4.60 9.11
CA ASN A 143 7.92 3.39 9.16
C ASN A 143 7.17 2.16 9.70
N ALA A 144 7.84 1.01 9.72
CA ALA A 144 7.26 -0.25 10.21
C ALA A 144 6.93 -0.29 11.72
N SER A 145 7.39 0.67 12.52
CA SER A 145 6.99 0.82 13.93
C SER A 145 5.75 1.69 14.10
N GLY A 146 5.10 2.10 12.99
CA GLY A 146 3.97 3.04 13.02
C GLY A 146 4.37 4.47 13.35
N SER A 147 5.67 4.79 13.27
CA SER A 147 6.20 6.12 13.60
C SER A 147 6.36 6.98 12.36
N GLU A 148 6.02 8.26 12.49
CA GLU A 148 6.25 9.28 11.48
C GLU A 148 7.76 9.50 11.27
N LEU A 149 8.19 9.47 10.02
CA LEU A 149 9.55 9.85 9.60
C LEU A 149 9.61 11.29 9.10
N GLY A 150 8.50 11.77 8.54
CA GLY A 150 8.39 13.06 7.90
C GLY A 150 6.93 13.42 7.66
N LYS A 151 6.66 14.72 7.64
CA LYS A 151 5.32 15.28 7.45
C LYS A 151 5.42 16.68 6.88
N CYS A 152 4.61 16.97 5.87
CA CYS A 152 4.46 18.32 5.34
C CYS A 152 3.04 18.57 4.82
N GLU A 153 2.66 19.85 4.81
CA GLU A 153 1.44 20.28 4.12
C GLU A 153 1.72 20.38 2.61
N THR A 154 0.76 19.94 1.81
CA THR A 154 0.85 20.05 0.35
C THR A 154 0.62 21.49 -0.09
N THR A 155 1.39 21.96 -1.07
CA THR A 155 1.29 23.33 -1.60
C THR A 155 0.57 23.41 -2.95
N GLY A 156 -0.34 22.46 -3.23
CA GLY A 156 -1.06 22.35 -4.49
C GLY A 156 -1.91 21.09 -4.57
N ALA A 157 -2.64 20.92 -5.66
CA ALA A 157 -3.49 19.75 -5.87
C ALA A 157 -2.65 18.51 -6.23
N VAL A 158 -2.56 17.54 -5.32
CA VAL A 158 -1.89 16.25 -5.54
C VAL A 158 -2.73 15.38 -6.46
N THR A 159 -2.11 14.81 -7.47
CA THR A 159 -2.76 13.98 -8.50
C THR A 159 -2.18 12.56 -8.57
N SER A 160 -0.96 12.34 -8.07
CA SER A 160 -0.34 11.01 -8.01
C SER A 160 0.82 10.99 -7.01
N LEU A 161 1.00 9.85 -6.36
CA LEU A 161 2.22 9.51 -5.60
C LEU A 161 3.02 8.38 -6.25
N SER A 162 4.34 8.42 -6.09
CA SER A 162 5.24 7.30 -6.37
C SER A 162 6.44 7.35 -5.45
N VAL A 163 6.99 6.19 -5.11
CA VAL A 163 8.18 6.10 -4.25
C VAL A 163 9.18 5.14 -4.87
N ASN A 164 10.46 5.43 -4.73
CA ASN A 164 11.56 4.55 -5.14
C ASN A 164 12.75 4.74 -4.20
N GLY A 165 13.13 3.69 -3.49
CA GLY A 165 14.13 3.80 -2.43
C GLY A 165 13.66 4.78 -1.35
N LYS A 166 14.50 5.77 -1.01
CA LYS A 166 14.22 6.79 0.02
C LYS A 166 13.64 8.10 -0.51
N GLN A 167 13.19 8.09 -1.76
CA GLN A 167 12.68 9.28 -2.44
C GLN A 167 11.20 9.14 -2.73
N VAL A 168 10.46 10.22 -2.47
CA VAL A 168 9.02 10.35 -2.71
C VAL A 168 8.82 11.32 -3.86
N LEU A 169 8.16 10.87 -4.92
CA LEU A 169 7.72 11.72 -6.02
C LEU A 169 6.25 12.05 -5.84
N VAL A 170 5.95 13.35 -5.85
CA VAL A 170 4.59 13.88 -5.77
C VAL A 170 4.30 14.60 -7.09
N GLN A 171 3.25 14.16 -7.78
CA GLN A 171 2.70 14.87 -8.92
C GLN A 171 1.63 15.84 -8.43
N TYR A 172 1.91 17.13 -8.53
CA TYR A 172 0.89 18.17 -8.41
C TYR A 172 0.26 18.44 -9.78
N SER A 173 -0.82 19.21 -9.84
CA SER A 173 -1.46 19.58 -11.11
C SER A 173 -0.57 20.41 -12.05
N ASP A 174 0.43 21.11 -11.51
CA ASP A 174 1.27 22.09 -12.20
C ASP A 174 2.78 21.77 -12.17
N ARG A 175 3.21 20.80 -11.35
CA ARG A 175 4.63 20.47 -11.16
C ARG A 175 4.84 19.05 -10.66
N LEU A 176 6.09 18.59 -10.77
CA LEU A 176 6.57 17.38 -10.13
C LEU A 176 7.60 17.75 -9.07
N THR A 177 7.38 17.26 -7.84
CA THR A 177 8.27 17.53 -6.72
C THR A 177 8.80 16.24 -6.14
N LEU A 178 10.12 16.17 -6.01
CA LEU A 178 10.87 15.07 -5.42
C LEU A 178 11.23 15.45 -3.98
N TYR A 179 10.86 14.59 -3.04
CA TYR A 179 11.17 14.72 -1.62
C TYR A 179 12.06 13.57 -1.13
N ASN A 180 12.76 13.77 -0.03
CA ASN A 180 13.36 12.68 0.74
C ASN A 180 12.29 12.00 1.64
N GLN A 181 12.68 10.97 2.38
CA GLN A 181 11.78 10.26 3.31
C GLN A 181 11.35 11.11 4.53
N GLN A 182 12.04 12.21 4.84
CA GLN A 182 11.64 13.21 5.86
C GLN A 182 10.60 14.21 5.30
N LEU A 183 10.27 14.09 4.01
CA LEU A 183 9.46 15.02 3.25
C LEU A 183 10.07 16.43 3.12
N ASP A 184 11.40 16.53 3.18
CA ASP A 184 12.12 17.71 2.72
C ASP A 184 12.21 17.70 1.19
N GLU A 185 11.91 18.84 0.58
CA GLU A 185 12.01 18.99 -0.88
C GLU A 185 13.47 18.87 -1.34
N ILE A 186 13.71 17.98 -2.29
CA ILE A 186 15.01 17.82 -2.97
C ILE A 186 15.01 18.67 -4.23
N LYS A 187 13.94 18.59 -5.03
CA LYS A 187 13.83 19.27 -6.32
C LYS A 187 12.39 19.38 -6.76
N SER A 188 12.06 20.46 -7.46
CA SER A 188 10.75 20.68 -8.07
C SER A 188 10.91 21.18 -9.50
N VAL A 189 10.08 20.68 -10.41
CA VAL A 189 10.08 21.03 -11.83
C VAL A 189 8.66 21.38 -12.24
N GLU A 190 8.46 22.64 -12.64
CA GLU A 190 7.24 23.06 -13.31
C GLU A 190 7.16 22.37 -14.68
N GLN A 191 6.03 21.73 -14.95
CA GLN A 191 5.84 20.95 -16.16
C GLN A 191 4.36 21.01 -16.54
N ASN A 192 4.07 21.08 -17.84
CA ASN A 192 2.69 20.87 -18.29
C ASN A 192 2.32 19.39 -18.10
N LEU A 193 1.53 19.12 -17.06
CA LEU A 193 1.07 17.78 -16.71
C LEU A 193 -0.36 17.50 -17.20
N LEU A 194 -0.88 18.32 -18.11
CA LEU A 194 -2.21 18.12 -18.68
C LEU A 194 -2.29 16.75 -19.35
N GLY A 195 -3.23 15.92 -18.90
CA GLY A 195 -3.44 14.57 -19.40
C GLY A 195 -2.50 13.51 -18.82
N VAL A 196 -1.50 13.88 -18.03
CA VAL A 196 -0.67 12.94 -17.25
C VAL A 196 -1.51 12.44 -16.08
N ARG A 197 -1.75 11.12 -16.06
CA ARG A 197 -2.57 10.47 -15.03
C ARG A 197 -1.76 9.95 -13.86
N ARG A 198 -0.50 9.57 -14.10
CA ARG A 198 0.40 9.05 -13.07
C ARG A 198 1.83 9.39 -13.43
N SER A 199 2.65 9.65 -12.42
CA SER A 199 4.10 9.73 -12.56
C SER A 199 4.77 8.66 -11.73
N VAL A 200 5.68 7.90 -12.33
CA VAL A 200 6.41 6.82 -11.67
C VAL A 200 7.87 7.23 -11.49
N LEU A 201 8.35 7.22 -10.26
CA LEU A 201 9.74 7.54 -9.95
C LEU A 201 10.66 6.41 -10.41
N LEU A 202 11.52 6.72 -11.37
CA LEU A 202 12.55 5.80 -11.88
C LEU A 202 13.82 5.90 -11.03
N ARG A 203 14.68 4.88 -11.16
CA ARG A 203 16.03 4.96 -10.60
C ARG A 203 16.81 6.07 -11.33
N ARG A 204 17.72 6.76 -10.62
CA ARG A 204 18.61 7.84 -11.12
C ARG A 204 17.97 9.21 -11.34
N GLY A 205 16.95 9.58 -10.58
CA GLY A 205 16.43 10.96 -10.60
C GLY A 205 15.69 11.31 -11.90
N ALA A 206 14.84 10.39 -12.37
CA ALA A 206 13.92 10.64 -13.47
C ALA A 206 12.53 10.13 -13.12
N ALA A 207 11.50 10.65 -13.76
CA ALA A 207 10.12 10.20 -13.67
C ALA A 207 9.64 9.70 -15.04
N LEU A 208 8.86 8.63 -15.06
CA LEU A 208 8.07 8.22 -16.21
C LEU A 208 6.66 8.82 -16.05
N LEU A 209 6.32 9.74 -16.93
CA LEU A 209 5.01 10.38 -17.02
C LEU A 209 4.09 9.49 -17.87
N LEU A 210 2.97 9.06 -17.31
CA LEU A 210 2.01 8.18 -17.96
C LEU A 210 0.73 8.94 -18.25
N SER A 211 0.41 9.09 -19.53
CA SER A 211 -0.86 9.63 -20.01
C SER A 211 -1.77 8.50 -20.50
N GLY A 212 -2.97 8.84 -21.00
CA GLY A 212 -3.86 7.85 -21.60
C GLY A 212 -3.33 7.22 -22.91
N SER A 213 -2.35 7.86 -23.57
CA SER A 213 -1.88 7.47 -24.91
C SER A 213 -0.37 7.55 -25.12
N SER A 214 0.39 8.00 -24.12
CA SER A 214 1.85 8.16 -24.20
C SER A 214 2.52 7.88 -22.86
N ALA A 215 3.83 7.60 -22.95
CA ALA A 215 4.72 7.53 -21.80
C ALA A 215 6.00 8.32 -22.12
N GLU A 216 6.40 9.23 -21.25
CA GLU A 216 7.53 10.13 -21.47
C GLU A 216 8.44 10.17 -20.24
N VAL A 217 9.75 10.27 -20.46
CA VAL A 217 10.73 10.37 -19.37
C VAL A 217 11.06 11.83 -19.12
N LEU A 218 10.87 12.28 -17.89
CA LEU A 218 11.32 13.58 -17.40
C LEU A 218 12.51 13.38 -16.46
N ALA A 219 13.64 13.99 -16.78
CA ALA A 219 14.79 14.02 -15.87
C ALA A 219 14.62 15.17 -14.86
N PHE A 220 15.05 14.95 -13.61
CA PHE A 220 15.09 15.99 -12.60
C PHE A 220 16.38 16.81 -12.74
#